data_AF-A0A7Z9PV91-F1
#
_entry.id   AF-A0A7Z9PV91-F1
#
_cell.length_a   1.000
_cell.length_b   1.000
_cell.length_c   1.000
_cell.angle_alpha   90.00
_cell.angle_beta   90.00
_cell.angle_gamma   90.00
#
_symmetry.space_group_name_H-M   'P 1'
#
loop_
_entity.id
_entity.type
_entity.pdbx_description
1 polymer ?
#
loop_
_entity_poly.entity_id
_entity_poly.type
_entity_poly.pdbx_seq_one_letter_code
_entity_poly.pdbx_strand_id
1 'polypeptide(L)'
;MKSFAYFLAAAVLFLTGCGREEYLSPPVVNESAELPLPSTLSRDDFQKTLYQYLGSFRYRELGWKRDKTIRDTGAWLNGRYSGTHPAVRLYYSPEVMDWLVNGRKGELPDGAVIIKEMYEPPAARYEGVADATRPHQWTVMIKDRGGHTPDGWYWSYYDSNPQGQEPPIPQPVDNDLFPFAYPNSDFGIYCVRCHVSAAGEMTFSDLANIEGYPGEPLRYPNDGTWKQNNRPTNDPHPNSREVRELADYLKKLVRQNQAVASQDWLHTYDQIPLQQREEIQAIPGVTLDHVVSRPDHLFMTSDQCLSCHAGQNPIYAPNYEANMFIQT
;
A
#
# COMPACT_ATOMS: atom_id res chain seq x y z
N MET A 1 48.33 -46.77 -53.74
CA MET A 1 48.34 -45.34 -53.34
C MET A 1 46.98 -44.74 -53.69
N LYS A 2 46.25 -44.28 -52.66
CA LYS A 2 45.08 -43.38 -52.67
C LYS A 2 43.78 -43.89 -53.32
N SER A 3 42.83 -44.20 -52.43
CA SER A 3 41.38 -44.31 -52.62
C SER A 3 40.77 -43.09 -53.30
N PHE A 4 39.63 -43.26 -53.99
CA PHE A 4 38.34 -42.72 -53.54
C PHE A 4 37.21 -43.38 -54.34
N ALA A 5 36.29 -44.03 -53.62
CA ALA A 5 35.09 -44.65 -54.14
C ALA A 5 33.97 -43.60 -54.22
N TYR A 6 33.23 -43.57 -55.33
CA TYR A 6 31.94 -42.89 -55.43
C TYR A 6 30.88 -43.96 -55.70
N PHE A 7 30.06 -44.25 -54.68
CA PHE A 7 28.82 -45.01 -54.83
C PHE A 7 27.64 -44.04 -54.80
N LEU A 8 26.76 -44.18 -55.79
CA LEU A 8 25.42 -43.61 -55.84
C LEU A 8 24.64 -43.92 -54.56
N ALA A 9 23.96 -42.91 -54.01
CA ALA A 9 22.85 -43.13 -53.07
C ALA A 9 21.65 -42.30 -53.51
N ALA A 10 20.59 -43.00 -53.87
CA ALA A 10 19.29 -42.47 -54.22
C ALA A 10 18.63 -41.82 -52.99
N ALA A 11 18.12 -40.60 -53.16
CA ALA A 11 17.31 -39.93 -52.14
C ALA A 11 15.88 -40.50 -52.16
N VAL A 12 15.53 -41.26 -51.12
CA VAL A 12 14.15 -41.63 -50.81
C VAL A 12 13.56 -40.53 -49.93
N LEU A 13 12.55 -39.83 -50.46
CA LEU A 13 11.72 -38.88 -49.71
C LEU A 13 10.88 -39.64 -48.66
N PHE A 14 11.18 -39.44 -47.38
CA PHE A 14 10.24 -39.71 -46.31
C PHE A 14 9.36 -38.48 -46.10
N LEU A 15 8.08 -38.61 -46.47
CA LEU A 15 7.00 -37.73 -46.03
C LEU A 15 6.66 -38.08 -44.58
N THR A 16 7.30 -37.39 -43.63
CA THR A 16 6.84 -37.35 -42.24
C THR A 16 6.15 -36.02 -41.99
N GLY A 17 4.88 -36.12 -41.57
CA GLY A 17 3.93 -35.02 -41.52
C GLY A 17 4.40 -33.82 -40.69
N CYS A 18 4.00 -32.64 -41.15
CA CYS A 18 4.00 -31.42 -40.36
C CYS A 18 3.07 -31.61 -39.16
N GLY A 19 3.62 -32.07 -38.04
CA GLY A 19 3.06 -31.82 -36.72
C GLY A 19 3.16 -30.32 -36.48
N ARG A 20 2.00 -29.66 -36.44
CA ARG A 20 1.87 -28.26 -36.06
C ARG A 20 2.26 -28.20 -34.57
N GLU A 21 3.39 -27.57 -34.25
CA GLU A 21 3.60 -27.05 -32.90
C GLU A 21 2.43 -26.11 -32.62
N GLU A 22 1.59 -26.46 -31.64
CA GLU A 22 0.68 -25.52 -31.01
C GLU A 22 1.54 -24.46 -30.32
N TYR A 23 1.89 -23.42 -31.08
CA TYR A 23 2.29 -22.16 -30.49
C TYR A 23 1.11 -21.68 -29.68
N LEU A 24 1.27 -21.77 -28.36
CA LEU A 24 0.48 -21.10 -27.34
C LEU A 24 0.01 -19.74 -27.88
N SER A 25 -1.30 -19.55 -27.91
CA SER A 25 -1.92 -18.26 -28.26
C SER A 25 -1.23 -17.12 -27.49
N PRO A 26 -1.04 -15.95 -28.12
CA PRO A 26 -0.49 -14.79 -27.42
C PRO A 26 -1.36 -14.48 -26.19
N PRO A 27 -0.77 -13.94 -25.10
CA PRO A 27 -1.52 -13.65 -23.89
C PRO A 27 -2.68 -12.73 -24.26
N VAL A 28 -3.87 -13.09 -23.79
CA VAL A 28 -5.03 -12.20 -23.78
C VAL A 28 -4.56 -10.89 -23.17
N VAL A 29 -4.59 -9.82 -23.96
CA VAL A 29 -4.33 -8.46 -23.48
C VAL A 29 -5.44 -8.16 -22.50
N ASN A 30 -5.17 -8.33 -21.20
CA ASN A 30 -6.11 -7.92 -20.16
C ASN A 30 -6.39 -6.43 -20.36
N GLU A 31 -7.66 -6.05 -20.29
CA GLU A 31 -8.07 -4.65 -20.40
C GLU A 31 -7.43 -3.84 -19.25
N SER A 32 -6.93 -2.65 -19.60
CA SER A 32 -6.31 -1.70 -18.68
C SER A 32 -7.22 -1.38 -17.49
N ALA A 33 -6.68 -0.80 -16.42
CA ALA A 33 -7.32 -0.77 -15.11
C ALA A 33 -8.64 0.01 -14.95
N GLU A 34 -9.18 0.59 -16.03
CA GLU A 34 -10.41 1.40 -16.05
C GLU A 34 -10.43 2.53 -14.98
N LEU A 35 -9.29 2.81 -14.33
CA LEU A 35 -9.12 3.85 -13.31
C LEU A 35 -8.44 5.07 -13.94
N PRO A 36 -8.92 6.29 -13.66
CA PRO A 36 -8.19 7.50 -14.03
C PRO A 36 -6.84 7.57 -13.30
N LEU A 37 -5.90 8.36 -13.81
CA LEU A 37 -4.66 8.62 -13.07
C LEU A 37 -4.99 9.49 -11.84
N PRO A 38 -4.48 9.16 -10.64
CA PRO A 38 -4.74 9.94 -9.44
C PRO A 38 -4.51 11.45 -9.58
N SER A 39 -3.46 11.85 -10.30
CA SER A 39 -3.08 13.24 -10.56
C SER A 39 -4.01 14.00 -11.51
N THR A 40 -4.92 13.30 -12.19
CA THR A 40 -5.87 13.91 -13.15
C THR A 40 -7.18 14.38 -12.50
N LEU A 41 -7.41 14.01 -11.24
CA LEU A 41 -8.59 14.38 -10.47
C LEU A 41 -8.20 15.12 -9.18
N SER A 42 -9.20 15.75 -8.55
CA SER A 42 -9.02 16.20 -7.16
C SER A 42 -8.81 14.97 -6.25
N ARG A 43 -8.08 15.15 -5.14
CA ARG A 43 -7.83 14.07 -4.16
C ARG A 43 -9.13 13.35 -3.76
N ASP A 44 -10.14 14.13 -3.38
CA ASP A 44 -11.43 13.62 -2.91
C ASP A 44 -12.18 12.84 -4.01
N ASP A 45 -12.17 13.34 -5.25
CA ASP A 45 -12.86 12.68 -6.37
C ASP A 45 -12.14 11.40 -6.80
N PHE A 46 -10.80 11.41 -6.76
CA PHE A 46 -10.03 10.21 -7.01
C PHE A 46 -10.28 9.14 -5.94
N GLN A 47 -10.22 9.50 -4.66
CA GLN A 47 -10.48 8.55 -3.58
C GLN A 47 -11.90 7.96 -3.66
N LYS A 48 -12.93 8.77 -3.93
CA LYS A 48 -14.29 8.25 -4.16
C LYS A 48 -14.32 7.24 -5.30
N THR A 49 -13.67 7.56 -6.41
CA THR A 49 -13.59 6.69 -7.59
C THR A 49 -12.88 5.38 -7.26
N LEU A 50 -11.74 5.45 -6.59
CA LEU A 50 -10.95 4.28 -6.18
C LEU A 50 -11.73 3.38 -5.22
N TYR A 51 -12.36 3.94 -4.19
CA TYR A 51 -13.10 3.16 -3.19
C TYR A 51 -14.32 2.46 -3.80
N GLN A 52 -15.02 3.11 -4.72
CA GLN A 52 -16.11 2.49 -5.49
C GLN A 52 -15.58 1.35 -6.37
N TYR A 53 -14.47 1.56 -7.08
CA TYR A 53 -13.84 0.55 -7.91
C TYR A 53 -13.44 -0.68 -7.08
N LEU A 54 -12.80 -0.50 -5.92
CA LEU A 54 -12.41 -1.60 -5.03
C LEU A 54 -13.60 -2.41 -4.53
N GLY A 55 -14.67 -1.73 -4.09
CA GLY A 55 -15.89 -2.38 -3.61
C GLY A 55 -16.67 -3.12 -4.70
N SER A 56 -16.49 -2.74 -5.97
CA SER A 56 -17.12 -3.42 -7.12
C SER A 56 -16.47 -4.76 -7.49
N PHE A 57 -15.21 -4.99 -7.08
CA PHE A 57 -14.39 -6.14 -7.50
C PHE A 57 -14.15 -6.25 -9.02
N ARG A 58 -14.30 -5.14 -9.77
CA ARG A 58 -14.15 -5.12 -11.23
C ARG A 58 -12.83 -5.74 -11.73
N TYR A 59 -11.71 -5.51 -11.05
CA TYR A 59 -10.42 -6.13 -11.35
C TYR A 59 -10.45 -7.68 -11.39
N ARG A 60 -11.32 -8.31 -10.59
CA ARG A 60 -11.53 -9.77 -10.64
C ARG A 60 -12.27 -10.18 -11.92
N GLU A 61 -13.28 -9.41 -12.32
CA GLU A 61 -14.06 -9.64 -13.54
C GLU A 61 -13.24 -9.41 -14.81
N LEU A 62 -12.34 -8.43 -14.77
CA LEU A 62 -11.36 -8.15 -15.83
C LEU A 62 -10.28 -9.25 -15.95
N GLY A 63 -10.31 -10.29 -15.11
CA GLY A 63 -9.39 -11.42 -15.21
C GLY A 63 -7.95 -11.07 -14.85
N TRP A 64 -7.73 -10.07 -13.99
CA TRP A 64 -6.38 -9.73 -13.52
C TRP A 64 -5.71 -10.94 -12.89
N LYS A 65 -4.41 -11.09 -13.19
CA LYS A 65 -3.61 -12.13 -12.55
C LYS A 65 -3.51 -11.86 -11.06
N ARG A 66 -3.41 -12.93 -10.29
CA ARG A 66 -3.45 -12.86 -8.83
C ARG A 66 -2.54 -13.88 -8.18
N ASP A 67 -2.36 -13.73 -6.87
CA ASP A 67 -1.63 -14.71 -6.08
C ASP A 67 -2.34 -16.08 -6.09
N LYS A 68 -1.53 -17.15 -6.12
CA LYS A 68 -1.94 -18.57 -6.11
C LYS A 68 -2.94 -18.85 -4.98
N THR A 69 -2.67 -18.32 -3.79
CA THR A 69 -3.50 -18.46 -2.59
C THR A 69 -3.50 -17.16 -1.79
N ILE A 70 -4.42 -17.06 -0.83
CA ILE A 70 -4.24 -16.12 0.29
C ILE A 70 -2.99 -16.55 1.05
N ARG A 71 -2.13 -15.60 1.44
CA ARG A 71 -0.85 -15.87 2.10
C ARG A 71 -0.63 -14.95 3.28
N ASP A 72 0.04 -15.48 4.29
CA ASP A 72 0.45 -14.70 5.45
C ASP A 72 1.57 -13.73 5.09
N THR A 73 1.68 -12.62 5.81
CA THR A 73 2.81 -11.69 5.73
C THR A 73 3.70 -11.74 6.97
N GLY A 74 3.47 -12.74 7.84
CA GLY A 74 4.29 -13.04 9.01
C GLY A 74 3.79 -14.27 9.76
N ALA A 75 4.49 -14.63 10.83
CA ALA A 75 4.19 -15.83 11.58
C ALA A 75 2.93 -15.70 12.46
N TRP A 76 2.28 -16.84 12.70
CA TRP A 76 1.27 -17.02 13.74
C TRP A 76 1.84 -17.93 14.84
N LEU A 77 2.10 -17.38 16.02
CA LEU A 77 2.66 -18.11 17.16
C LEU A 77 1.99 -17.69 18.47
N ASN A 78 1.60 -18.67 19.29
CA ASN A 78 1.01 -18.48 20.62
C ASN A 78 -0.19 -17.53 20.63
N GLY A 79 -1.09 -17.66 19.65
CA GLY A 79 -2.27 -16.81 19.49
C GLY A 79 -1.98 -15.39 19.03
N ARG A 80 -0.76 -15.08 18.60
CA ARG A 80 -0.35 -13.77 18.11
C ARG A 80 0.07 -13.84 16.63
N TYR A 81 -0.48 -12.94 15.84
CA TYR A 81 -0.04 -12.70 14.49
C TYR A 81 1.04 -11.62 14.46
N SER A 82 2.12 -11.87 13.71
CA SER A 82 3.28 -10.98 13.57
C SER A 82 3.53 -10.61 12.11
N GLY A 83 2.46 -10.54 11.30
CA GLY A 83 2.50 -10.05 9.93
C GLY A 83 2.64 -8.53 9.87
N THR A 84 3.36 -8.04 8.87
CA THR A 84 3.44 -6.59 8.56
C THR A 84 2.09 -6.06 8.05
N HIS A 85 1.30 -6.92 7.43
CA HIS A 85 -0.11 -6.73 7.08
C HIS A 85 -0.92 -7.94 7.59
N PRO A 86 -2.26 -7.96 7.48
CA PRO A 86 -3.07 -9.18 7.63
C PRO A 86 -2.67 -10.30 6.65
N ALA A 87 -3.47 -11.35 6.57
CA ALA A 87 -3.37 -12.29 5.45
C ALA A 87 -3.80 -11.59 4.16
N VAL A 88 -3.15 -11.88 3.02
CA VAL A 88 -3.34 -11.08 1.80
C VAL A 88 -3.49 -11.93 0.55
N ARG A 89 -4.17 -11.36 -0.45
CA ARG A 89 -4.12 -11.82 -1.84
C ARG A 89 -3.93 -10.63 -2.76
N LEU A 90 -2.89 -10.67 -3.59
CA LEU A 90 -2.59 -9.60 -4.52
C LEU A 90 -3.19 -9.88 -5.89
N TYR A 91 -3.54 -8.80 -6.60
CA TYR A 91 -3.97 -8.75 -7.99
C TYR A 91 -3.11 -7.73 -8.74
N TYR A 92 -2.77 -8.08 -9.96
CA TYR A 92 -1.80 -7.36 -10.78
C TYR A 92 -2.46 -6.96 -12.09
N SER A 93 -2.42 -5.67 -12.38
CA SER A 93 -2.79 -5.13 -13.69
C SER A 93 -1.94 -5.76 -14.82
N PRO A 94 -2.43 -5.76 -16.07
CA PRO A 94 -1.68 -6.27 -17.22
C PRO A 94 -0.28 -5.66 -17.32
N GLU A 95 -0.16 -4.35 -17.08
CA GLU A 95 1.09 -3.59 -17.16
C GLU A 95 2.12 -4.09 -16.12
N VAL A 96 1.67 -4.42 -14.90
CA VAL A 96 2.53 -5.02 -13.87
C VAL A 96 2.95 -6.43 -14.25
N MET A 97 2.04 -7.22 -14.82
CA MET A 97 2.36 -8.57 -15.28
C MET A 97 3.39 -8.56 -16.40
N ASP A 98 3.23 -7.69 -17.39
CA ASP A 98 4.18 -7.53 -18.49
C ASP A 98 5.56 -7.15 -17.97
N TRP A 99 5.65 -6.22 -17.02
CA TRP A 99 6.92 -5.86 -16.40
C TRP A 99 7.56 -7.02 -15.60
N LEU A 100 6.78 -7.75 -14.81
CA LEU A 100 7.26 -8.91 -14.04
C LEU A 100 7.80 -10.01 -14.96
N VAL A 101 7.04 -10.38 -16.00
CA VAL A 101 7.39 -11.45 -16.95
C VAL A 101 8.64 -11.09 -17.75
N ASN A 102 8.82 -9.81 -18.08
CA ASN A 102 10.02 -9.31 -18.77
C ASN A 102 11.24 -9.12 -17.84
N GLY A 103 11.20 -9.71 -16.65
CA GLY A 103 12.32 -9.72 -15.72
C GLY A 103 12.54 -8.38 -15.02
N ARG A 104 11.45 -7.61 -14.79
CA ARG A 104 11.46 -6.32 -14.09
C ARG A 104 12.37 -5.28 -14.72
N LYS A 105 12.50 -5.32 -16.05
CA LYS A 105 13.37 -4.41 -16.79
C LYS A 105 12.62 -3.12 -17.13
N GLY A 106 13.31 -2.00 -16.96
CA GLY A 106 12.71 -0.68 -17.17
C GLY A 106 11.74 -0.32 -16.06
N GLU A 107 11.03 0.77 -16.28
CA GLU A 107 10.07 1.30 -15.31
C GLU A 107 8.65 0.82 -15.60
N LEU A 108 7.82 0.76 -14.55
CA LEU A 108 6.39 0.54 -14.72
C LEU A 108 5.72 1.77 -15.35
N PRO A 109 4.83 1.62 -16.36
CA PRO A 109 4.12 2.75 -16.95
C PRO A 109 3.11 3.35 -15.97
N ASP A 110 2.78 4.63 -16.15
CA ASP A 110 1.66 5.25 -15.42
C ASP A 110 0.36 4.48 -15.70
N GLY A 111 -0.48 4.34 -14.67
CA GLY A 111 -1.68 3.51 -14.71
C GLY A 111 -1.46 2.05 -14.30
N ALA A 112 -0.21 1.61 -14.11
CA ALA A 112 0.07 0.29 -13.54
C ALA A 112 -0.46 0.20 -12.10
N VAL A 113 -1.26 -0.83 -11.81
CA VAL A 113 -1.93 -1.01 -10.52
C VAL A 113 -1.58 -2.35 -9.88
N ILE A 114 -1.38 -2.34 -8.56
CA ILE A 114 -1.33 -3.52 -7.70
C ILE A 114 -2.39 -3.37 -6.61
N ILE A 115 -3.32 -4.31 -6.54
CA ILE A 115 -4.37 -4.35 -5.51
C ILE A 115 -4.04 -5.46 -4.54
N LYS A 116 -4.01 -5.15 -3.25
CA LYS A 116 -3.81 -6.11 -2.16
C LYS A 116 -5.11 -6.21 -1.37
N GLU A 117 -5.83 -7.29 -1.57
CA GLU A 117 -6.96 -7.66 -0.72
C GLU A 117 -6.45 -8.18 0.63
N MET A 118 -7.09 -7.77 1.72
CA MET A 118 -6.70 -8.13 3.08
C MET A 118 -7.79 -8.93 3.79
N TYR A 119 -7.35 -9.92 4.54
CA TYR A 119 -8.15 -10.99 5.13
C TYR A 119 -7.74 -11.24 6.58
N GLU A 120 -8.69 -11.74 7.37
CA GLU A 120 -8.45 -12.12 8.77
C GLU A 120 -7.34 -13.19 8.84
N PRO A 121 -6.23 -12.93 9.54
CA PRO A 121 -5.15 -13.88 9.65
C PRO A 121 -5.49 -15.03 10.62
N PRO A 122 -4.85 -16.21 10.45
CA PRO A 122 -3.84 -16.50 9.44
C PRO A 122 -4.45 -16.99 8.12
N ALA A 123 -3.65 -16.99 7.05
CA ALA A 123 -4.05 -17.46 5.73
C ALA A 123 -4.57 -18.91 5.72
N ALA A 124 -4.11 -19.75 6.65
CA ALA A 124 -4.57 -21.12 6.85
C ALA A 124 -6.09 -21.27 7.10
N ARG A 125 -6.80 -20.17 7.44
CA ARG A 125 -8.27 -20.15 7.52
C ARG A 125 -8.95 -20.39 6.17
N TYR A 126 -8.27 -20.09 5.08
CA TYR A 126 -8.82 -20.08 3.74
C TYR A 126 -8.31 -21.23 2.86
N GLU A 127 -7.42 -22.07 3.39
CA GLU A 127 -6.94 -23.26 2.70
C GLU A 127 -8.12 -24.23 2.43
N GLY A 128 -8.30 -24.59 1.16
CA GLY A 128 -9.38 -25.49 0.74
C GLY A 128 -10.80 -24.90 0.80
N VAL A 129 -10.93 -23.61 1.16
CA VAL A 129 -12.22 -22.90 1.11
C VAL A 129 -12.41 -22.33 -0.29
N ALA A 130 -13.59 -22.53 -0.88
CA ALA A 130 -13.93 -21.91 -2.15
C ALA A 130 -13.86 -20.37 -2.00
N ASP A 131 -13.48 -19.68 -3.07
CA ASP A 131 -13.16 -18.25 -3.14
C ASP A 131 -14.38 -17.30 -2.99
N ALA A 132 -15.27 -17.62 -2.06
CA ALA A 132 -16.49 -16.89 -1.76
C ALA A 132 -16.29 -15.79 -0.71
N THR A 133 -15.18 -15.82 0.05
CA THR A 133 -14.89 -14.78 1.03
C THR A 133 -14.48 -13.48 0.33
N ARG A 134 -15.35 -12.48 0.42
CA ARG A 134 -15.04 -11.12 -0.01
C ARG A 134 -14.27 -10.40 1.11
N PRO A 135 -13.11 -9.79 0.80
CA PRO A 135 -12.47 -8.88 1.74
C PRO A 135 -13.34 -7.65 1.95
N HIS A 136 -13.13 -6.98 3.07
CA HIS A 136 -13.65 -5.62 3.30
C HIS A 136 -12.51 -4.61 3.41
N GLN A 137 -11.25 -5.05 3.26
CA GLN A 137 -10.06 -4.23 3.40
C GLN A 137 -9.11 -4.41 2.21
N TRP A 138 -8.52 -3.31 1.77
CA TRP A 138 -7.58 -3.23 0.65
C TRP A 138 -6.40 -2.31 0.98
N THR A 139 -5.25 -2.62 0.41
CA THR A 139 -4.22 -1.62 0.13
C THR A 139 -3.88 -1.62 -1.35
N VAL A 140 -3.59 -0.46 -1.93
CA VAL A 140 -3.40 -0.31 -3.38
C VAL A 140 -2.19 0.55 -3.67
N MET A 141 -1.49 0.22 -4.75
CA MET A 141 -0.46 1.05 -5.36
C MET A 141 -0.84 1.34 -6.81
N ILE A 142 -0.79 2.61 -7.23
CA ILE A 142 -1.07 3.04 -8.61
C ILE A 142 0.09 3.90 -9.09
N LYS A 143 0.73 3.51 -10.20
CA LYS A 143 1.85 4.27 -10.77
C LYS A 143 1.30 5.52 -11.41
N ASP A 144 1.78 6.67 -10.97
CA ASP A 144 1.42 7.97 -11.52
C ASP A 144 2.51 9.00 -11.20
N ARG A 145 3.37 9.26 -12.19
CA ARG A 145 4.44 10.25 -12.06
C ARG A 145 3.93 11.69 -12.01
N GLY A 146 2.68 11.95 -12.41
CA GLY A 146 2.04 13.26 -12.33
C GLY A 146 1.71 13.68 -10.89
N GLY A 147 1.81 12.79 -9.91
CA GLY A 147 1.59 13.06 -8.48
C GLY A 147 2.68 13.85 -7.78
N HIS A 148 3.77 14.19 -8.47
CA HIS A 148 4.89 14.98 -7.96
C HIS A 148 5.63 14.39 -6.75
N THR A 149 5.55 13.08 -6.50
CA THR A 149 6.43 12.39 -5.54
C THR A 149 7.58 11.66 -6.24
N PRO A 150 8.78 11.59 -5.63
CA PRO A 150 9.93 10.95 -6.28
C PRO A 150 9.75 9.46 -6.59
N ASP A 151 8.88 8.76 -5.86
CA ASP A 151 8.58 7.34 -6.09
C ASP A 151 7.61 7.12 -7.27
N GLY A 152 6.84 8.15 -7.65
CA GLY A 152 5.83 8.09 -8.71
C GLY A 152 4.68 7.13 -8.40
N TRP A 153 4.37 6.91 -7.12
CA TRP A 153 3.33 5.99 -6.66
C TRP A 153 2.27 6.71 -5.82
N TYR A 154 1.01 6.50 -6.18
CA TYR A 154 -0.13 6.74 -5.30
C TYR A 154 -0.37 5.50 -4.43
N TRP A 155 -0.60 5.72 -3.15
CA TRP A 155 -0.78 4.67 -2.15
C TRP A 155 -2.16 4.80 -1.51
N SER A 156 -2.80 3.69 -1.18
CA SER A 156 -4.12 3.71 -0.55
C SER A 156 -4.30 2.57 0.44
N TYR A 157 -4.97 2.87 1.55
CA TYR A 157 -5.67 1.93 2.42
C TYR A 157 -7.17 2.20 2.34
N TYR A 158 -7.97 1.15 2.13
CA TYR A 158 -9.42 1.23 2.11
C TYR A 158 -10.08 0.12 2.92
N ASP A 159 -11.00 0.49 3.80
CA ASP A 159 -11.88 -0.40 4.54
C ASP A 159 -13.36 -0.04 4.25
N SER A 160 -14.11 -0.97 3.70
CA SER A 160 -15.54 -0.80 3.39
C SER A 160 -16.45 -1.04 4.60
N ASN A 161 -15.93 -1.61 5.70
CA ASN A 161 -16.68 -1.76 6.95
C ASN A 161 -15.80 -1.67 8.20
N PRO A 162 -15.12 -0.53 8.41
CA PRO A 162 -14.14 -0.37 9.50
C PRO A 162 -14.75 -0.35 10.92
N GLN A 163 -16.07 -0.46 11.06
CA GLN A 163 -16.75 -0.61 12.34
C GLN A 163 -17.43 -1.97 12.51
N GLY A 164 -17.36 -2.85 11.51
CA GLY A 164 -18.06 -4.14 11.51
C GLY A 164 -19.58 -3.99 11.69
N GLN A 165 -20.16 -2.91 11.15
CA GLN A 165 -21.59 -2.60 11.29
C GLN A 165 -22.41 -3.24 10.16
N GLU A 166 -23.70 -3.45 10.43
CA GLU A 166 -24.68 -3.91 9.45
C GLU A 166 -25.84 -2.90 9.41
N PRO A 167 -26.06 -2.17 8.30
CA PRO A 167 -25.31 -2.24 7.04
C PRO A 167 -23.86 -1.71 7.16
N PRO A 168 -22.94 -2.13 6.27
CA PRO A 168 -21.57 -1.62 6.23
C PRO A 168 -21.52 -0.10 6.10
N ILE A 169 -20.73 0.55 6.94
CA ILE A 169 -20.41 1.97 6.82
C ILE A 169 -18.96 2.06 6.33
N PRO A 170 -18.71 2.50 5.08
CA PRO A 170 -17.36 2.57 4.54
C PRO A 170 -16.56 3.68 5.21
N GLN A 171 -15.23 3.55 5.18
CA GLN A 171 -14.37 4.67 5.56
C GLN A 171 -14.68 5.91 4.69
N PRO A 172 -14.68 7.12 5.27
CA PRO A 172 -14.80 8.34 4.48
C PRO A 172 -13.54 8.55 3.64
N VAL A 173 -13.64 9.40 2.61
CA VAL A 173 -12.44 9.98 1.99
C VAL A 173 -11.70 10.84 3.00
N ASP A 174 -10.38 10.90 2.83
CA ASP A 174 -9.55 11.81 3.61
C ASP A 174 -10.03 13.24 3.37
N ASN A 175 -10.10 13.99 4.46
CA ASN A 175 -10.57 15.36 4.44
C ASN A 175 -9.66 16.17 5.35
N ASP A 176 -9.38 17.41 4.96
CA ASP A 176 -8.52 18.31 5.73
C ASP A 176 -9.30 18.95 6.89
N LEU A 177 -10.24 18.22 7.50
CA LEU A 177 -11.00 18.69 8.64
C LEU A 177 -10.33 18.20 9.93
N PHE A 178 -10.42 19.03 10.96
CA PHE A 178 -9.99 18.68 12.31
C PHE A 178 -10.57 17.30 12.71
N PRO A 179 -9.74 16.34 13.20
CA PRO A 179 -8.41 16.53 13.79
C PRO A 179 -7.22 16.45 12.81
N PHE A 180 -7.45 16.62 11.50
CA PHE A 180 -6.41 16.48 10.46
C PHE A 180 -5.78 15.09 10.52
N ALA A 181 -6.62 14.08 10.31
CA ALA A 181 -6.16 12.70 10.30
C ALA A 181 -5.08 12.50 9.23
N TYR A 182 -4.11 11.63 9.52
CA TYR A 182 -3.14 11.22 8.52
C TYR A 182 -3.87 10.55 7.35
N PRO A 183 -3.55 10.89 6.08
CA PRO A 183 -4.28 10.39 4.94
C PRO A 183 -4.15 8.87 4.82
N ASN A 184 -5.26 8.21 4.52
CA ASN A 184 -5.29 6.80 4.17
C ASN A 184 -4.87 6.59 2.71
N SER A 185 -5.10 7.58 1.85
CA SER A 185 -4.78 7.49 0.43
C SER A 185 -4.19 8.79 -0.13
N ASP A 186 -2.91 8.78 -0.46
CA ASP A 186 -2.24 9.91 -1.09
C ASP A 186 -0.90 9.49 -1.73
N PHE A 187 -0.23 10.44 -2.36
CA PHE A 187 1.16 10.30 -2.79
C PHE A 187 2.11 10.45 -1.58
N GLY A 188 3.21 9.66 -1.57
CA GLY A 188 4.30 9.85 -0.60
C GLY A 188 3.94 9.59 0.87
N ILE A 189 2.94 8.76 1.16
CA ILE A 189 2.49 8.48 2.53
C ILE A 189 3.34 7.42 3.26
N TYR A 190 3.01 7.11 4.52
CA TYR A 190 3.78 6.21 5.40
C TYR A 190 4.17 4.85 4.80
N CYS A 191 3.43 4.37 3.79
CA CYS A 191 3.72 3.14 3.06
C CYS A 191 5.15 3.10 2.51
N VAL A 192 5.65 4.24 2.02
CA VAL A 192 6.98 4.39 1.42
C VAL A 192 8.09 3.99 2.40
N ARG A 193 7.90 4.19 3.71
CA ARG A 193 8.91 3.90 4.75
C ARG A 193 9.40 2.45 4.73
N CYS A 194 8.52 1.51 4.41
CA CYS A 194 8.87 0.10 4.27
C CYS A 194 9.12 -0.27 2.81
N HIS A 195 8.31 0.26 1.90
CA HIS A 195 8.37 -0.09 0.48
C HIS A 195 9.65 0.39 -0.23
N VAL A 196 10.34 1.40 0.30
CA VAL A 196 11.67 1.84 -0.15
C VAL A 196 12.75 0.76 -0.04
N SER A 197 12.54 -0.25 0.82
CA SER A 197 13.47 -1.37 0.95
C SER A 197 13.32 -2.45 -0.14
N ALA A 198 12.32 -2.32 -1.02
CA ALA A 198 12.17 -3.23 -2.14
C ALA A 198 13.34 -3.11 -3.13
N ALA A 199 13.67 -4.22 -3.80
CA ALA A 199 14.78 -4.26 -4.75
C ALA A 199 14.59 -3.33 -5.98
N GLY A 200 13.33 -2.99 -6.31
CA GLY A 200 12.99 -2.07 -7.38
C GLY A 200 11.50 -1.75 -7.41
N GLU A 201 11.14 -0.61 -7.99
CA GLU A 201 9.76 -0.14 -8.16
C GLU A 201 8.91 -0.13 -6.87
N MET A 202 9.54 -0.01 -5.70
CA MET A 202 8.88 0.04 -4.39
C MET A 202 7.92 -1.14 -4.13
N THR A 203 8.11 -2.29 -4.78
CA THR A 203 7.17 -3.42 -4.69
C THR A 203 7.87 -4.75 -4.41
N PHE A 204 7.25 -5.56 -3.56
CA PHE A 204 7.67 -6.93 -3.24
C PHE A 204 6.92 -7.99 -4.07
N SER A 205 6.22 -7.58 -5.13
CA SER A 205 5.57 -8.48 -6.09
C SER A 205 6.59 -9.48 -6.61
N ASP A 206 6.23 -10.74 -6.83
CA ASP A 206 7.12 -11.78 -7.36
C ASP A 206 6.33 -12.84 -8.12
N LEU A 207 6.85 -13.31 -9.26
CA LEU A 207 6.20 -14.33 -10.10
C LEU A 207 5.98 -15.64 -9.34
N ALA A 208 6.82 -15.97 -8.35
CA ALA A 208 6.65 -17.16 -7.52
C ALA A 208 5.35 -17.15 -6.70
N ASN A 209 4.73 -15.99 -6.51
CA ASN A 209 3.45 -15.86 -5.83
C ASN A 209 2.24 -16.03 -6.77
N ILE A 210 2.41 -15.88 -8.09
CA ILE A 210 1.31 -15.64 -9.04
C ILE A 210 0.83 -16.94 -9.68
N GLU A 211 -0.49 -17.10 -9.81
CA GLU A 211 -1.08 -18.28 -10.45
C GLU A 211 -0.60 -18.45 -11.90
N GLY A 212 -0.31 -19.70 -12.29
CA GLY A 212 0.22 -20.02 -13.62
C GLY A 212 1.73 -19.81 -13.80
N TYR A 213 2.45 -19.28 -12.81
CA TYR A 213 3.91 -19.13 -12.86
C TYR A 213 4.62 -20.12 -11.93
N PRO A 214 5.88 -20.52 -12.25
CA PRO A 214 6.65 -21.45 -11.43
C PRO A 214 7.07 -20.80 -10.10
N GLY A 215 7.35 -21.64 -9.10
CA GLY A 215 7.77 -21.20 -7.77
C GLY A 215 6.68 -21.36 -6.71
N GLU A 216 7.11 -21.26 -5.46
CA GLU A 216 6.26 -21.37 -4.27
C GLU A 216 6.31 -20.05 -3.48
N PRO A 217 5.16 -19.56 -2.99
CA PRO A 217 5.14 -18.40 -2.10
C PRO A 217 5.95 -18.63 -0.82
N LEU A 218 6.52 -17.55 -0.28
CA LEU A 218 7.10 -17.57 1.06
C LEU A 218 6.04 -17.99 2.08
N ARG A 219 6.39 -18.93 2.97
CA ARG A 219 5.53 -19.40 4.05
C ARG A 219 6.10 -19.03 5.40
N TYR A 220 5.20 -18.76 6.34
CA TYR A 220 5.55 -18.41 7.72
C TYR A 220 5.10 -19.51 8.68
N PRO A 221 5.77 -19.69 9.82
CA PRO A 221 5.32 -20.62 10.86
C PRO A 221 3.89 -20.30 11.33
N ASN A 222 3.09 -21.35 11.50
CA ASN A 222 1.74 -21.29 12.06
C ASN A 222 1.53 -22.49 13.00
N ASP A 223 1.39 -22.23 14.29
CA ASP A 223 1.22 -23.29 15.31
C ASP A 223 -0.24 -23.75 15.52
N GLY A 224 -1.18 -23.23 14.73
CA GLY A 224 -2.58 -23.64 14.77
C GLY A 224 -3.38 -23.16 15.99
N THR A 225 -2.79 -22.35 16.88
CA THR A 225 -3.46 -21.85 18.09
C THR A 225 -4.69 -20.98 17.82
N TRP A 226 -4.81 -20.41 16.61
CA TRP A 226 -6.01 -19.72 16.14
C TRP A 226 -7.26 -20.59 16.09
N LYS A 227 -7.11 -21.92 15.97
CA LYS A 227 -8.25 -22.87 15.96
C LYS A 227 -8.91 -23.00 17.33
N GLN A 228 -8.19 -22.64 18.40
CA GLN A 228 -8.64 -22.77 19.78
C GLN A 228 -9.21 -21.44 20.31
N ASN A 229 -8.86 -20.32 19.68
CA ASN A 229 -9.23 -18.98 20.10
C ASN A 229 -10.22 -18.34 19.10
N ASN A 230 -11.48 -18.20 19.49
CA ASN A 230 -12.48 -17.40 18.76
C ASN A 230 -12.30 -15.88 18.97
N ARG A 231 -11.13 -15.43 19.45
CA ARG A 231 -10.87 -14.00 19.61
C ARG A 231 -10.48 -13.40 18.26
N PRO A 232 -11.10 -12.27 17.85
CA PRO A 232 -10.62 -11.51 16.69
C PRO A 232 -9.15 -11.19 16.87
N THR A 233 -8.37 -11.27 15.79
CA THR A 233 -7.00 -10.79 15.84
C THR A 233 -7.00 -9.26 15.84
N ASN A 234 -5.96 -8.67 16.44
CA ASN A 234 -5.75 -7.24 16.25
C ASN A 234 -5.22 -7.05 14.82
N ASP A 235 -5.91 -6.22 14.04
CA ASP A 235 -5.43 -5.75 12.74
C ASP A 235 -4.06 -5.06 12.95
N PRO A 236 -3.00 -5.44 12.22
CA PRO A 236 -1.71 -4.76 12.30
C PRO A 236 -1.76 -3.34 11.72
N HIS A 237 -2.81 -2.96 10.98
CA HIS A 237 -3.10 -1.56 10.68
C HIS A 237 -3.84 -0.92 11.86
N PRO A 238 -3.51 0.32 12.24
CA PRO A 238 -4.34 1.06 13.18
C PRO A 238 -5.73 1.24 12.55
N ASN A 239 -6.68 0.41 12.95
CA ASN A 239 -8.02 0.48 12.37
C ASN A 239 -8.69 1.78 12.83
N SER A 240 -9.64 2.29 12.06
CA SER A 240 -10.30 3.57 12.38
C SER A 240 -10.90 3.61 13.81
N ARG A 241 -11.23 2.46 14.40
CA ARG A 241 -11.70 2.36 15.78
C ARG A 241 -10.56 2.61 16.76
N GLU A 242 -9.39 2.00 16.59
CA GLU A 242 -8.22 2.31 17.41
C GLU A 242 -7.78 3.76 17.22
N VAL A 243 -7.83 4.28 15.99
CA VAL A 243 -7.57 5.70 15.71
C VAL A 243 -8.61 6.60 16.39
N ARG A 244 -9.90 6.22 16.44
CA ARG A 244 -10.96 6.95 17.16
C ARG A 244 -10.88 6.82 18.66
N GLU A 245 -10.60 5.64 19.20
CA GLU A 245 -10.43 5.40 20.63
C GLU A 245 -9.20 6.12 21.15
N LEU A 246 -8.11 6.09 20.38
CA LEU A 246 -6.96 6.94 20.57
C LEU A 246 -7.38 8.41 20.44
N ALA A 247 -8.08 8.84 19.38
CA ALA A 247 -8.58 10.23 19.25
C ALA A 247 -9.39 10.68 20.47
N ASP A 248 -10.24 9.83 21.01
CA ASP A 248 -11.14 10.14 22.11
C ASP A 248 -10.42 10.11 23.46
N TYR A 249 -9.48 9.18 23.66
CA TYR A 249 -8.53 9.20 24.76
C TYR A 249 -7.71 10.49 24.74
N LEU A 250 -7.24 10.87 23.57
CA LEU A 250 -6.43 12.03 23.33
C LEU A 250 -7.20 13.34 23.44
N LYS A 251 -8.45 13.41 22.97
CA LYS A 251 -9.36 14.54 23.24
C LYS A 251 -9.61 14.72 24.73
N LYS A 252 -9.67 13.62 25.51
CA LYS A 252 -9.79 13.67 26.98
C LYS A 252 -8.50 14.21 27.63
N LEU A 253 -7.33 13.81 27.13
CA LEU A 253 -6.03 14.37 27.55
C LEU A 253 -5.86 15.84 27.15
N VAL A 254 -6.28 16.23 25.94
CA VAL A 254 -6.22 17.63 25.46
C VAL A 254 -7.16 18.54 26.26
N ARG A 255 -8.30 18.04 26.75
CA ARG A 255 -9.13 18.80 27.70
C ARG A 255 -8.44 19.01 29.06
N GLN A 256 -7.51 18.14 29.45
CA GLN A 256 -6.74 18.27 30.69
C GLN A 256 -5.50 19.17 30.52
N ASN A 257 -4.89 19.21 29.33
CA ASN A 257 -3.90 20.23 28.96
C ASN A 257 -4.61 21.49 28.42
N GLN A 258 -5.29 22.20 29.32
CA GLN A 258 -5.53 23.62 29.07
C GLN A 258 -4.18 24.31 28.88
N ALA A 259 -3.89 24.66 27.62
CA ALA A 259 -3.30 25.92 27.22
C ALA A 259 -2.27 26.52 28.19
N VAL A 260 -1.05 26.01 28.20
CA VAL A 260 0.07 26.82 28.71
C VAL A 260 1.23 26.61 27.76
N ALA A 261 1.55 27.63 26.95
CA ALA A 261 2.89 27.73 26.41
C ALA A 261 3.86 27.60 27.59
N SER A 262 4.84 26.68 27.50
CA SER A 262 5.74 26.39 28.62
C SER A 262 6.28 27.69 29.22
N GLN A 263 5.98 27.94 30.50
CA GLN A 263 6.37 29.19 31.15
C GLN A 263 7.89 29.26 31.27
N ASP A 264 8.55 28.14 31.51
CA ASP A 264 10.02 28.05 31.53
C ASP A 264 10.63 28.40 30.16
N TRP A 265 9.98 27.98 29.07
CA TRP A 265 10.38 28.35 27.72
C TRP A 265 10.20 29.85 27.46
N LEU A 266 9.04 30.40 27.83
CA LEU A 266 8.75 31.84 27.68
C LEU A 266 9.69 32.72 28.52
N HIS A 267 10.11 32.24 29.69
CA HIS A 267 11.13 32.90 30.53
C HIS A 267 12.53 32.81 29.93
N THR A 268 12.83 31.76 29.15
CA THR A 268 14.14 31.57 28.49
C THR A 268 14.28 32.44 27.25
N TYR A 269 13.16 32.75 26.58
CA TYR A 269 13.12 33.53 25.34
C TYR A 269 12.25 34.78 25.50
N ASP A 270 12.61 35.64 26.46
CA ASP A 270 11.87 36.85 26.82
C ASP A 270 11.80 37.93 25.71
N GLN A 271 12.63 37.78 24.68
CA GLN A 271 12.57 38.58 23.45
C GLN A 271 11.36 38.27 22.56
N ILE A 272 10.64 37.17 22.81
CA ILE A 272 9.44 36.79 22.07
C ILE A 272 8.22 37.31 22.83
N PRO A 273 7.47 38.30 22.31
CA PRO A 273 6.30 38.83 22.99
C PRO A 273 5.23 37.75 23.14
N LEU A 274 4.65 37.67 24.34
CA LEU A 274 3.52 36.77 24.63
C LEU A 274 2.34 37.17 23.76
N GLN A 275 2.02 36.35 22.76
CA GLN A 275 0.82 36.51 21.93
C GLN A 275 -0.34 35.70 22.51
N GLN A 276 -1.56 36.23 22.39
CA GLN A 276 -2.77 35.43 22.67
C GLN A 276 -2.87 34.32 21.64
N ARG A 277 -3.43 33.16 22.02
CA ARG A 277 -3.50 31.99 21.12
C ARG A 277 -4.18 32.32 19.79
N GLU A 278 -5.18 33.19 19.84
CA GLU A 278 -5.97 33.65 18.71
C GLU A 278 -5.16 34.53 17.74
N GLU A 279 -4.03 35.08 18.20
CA GLU A 279 -3.09 35.89 17.43
C GLU A 279 -1.97 35.04 16.80
N ILE A 280 -1.80 33.79 17.27
CA ILE A 280 -0.81 32.84 16.75
C ILE A 280 -1.34 32.19 15.48
N GLN A 281 -0.66 32.41 14.36
CA GLN A 281 -0.96 31.71 13.11
C GLN A 281 -0.67 30.21 13.28
N ALA A 282 -1.70 29.38 13.21
CA ALA A 282 -1.54 27.94 13.22
C ALA A 282 -0.92 27.48 11.89
N ILE A 283 0.17 26.70 11.97
CA ILE A 283 0.68 25.97 10.81
C ILE A 283 -0.39 24.93 10.43
N PRO A 284 -0.85 24.87 9.17
CA PRO A 284 -1.82 23.86 8.73
C PRO A 284 -1.26 22.44 8.86
N GLY A 285 -2.14 21.44 8.80
CA GLY A 285 -1.76 20.02 8.81
C GLY A 285 -0.69 19.72 7.78
N VAL A 286 0.46 19.20 8.22
CA VAL A 286 1.61 18.83 7.36
C VAL A 286 1.37 17.58 6.50
N THR A 287 0.11 17.19 6.31
CA THR A 287 -0.28 16.10 5.41
C THR A 287 0.01 16.42 3.93
N LEU A 288 0.36 17.67 3.61
CA LEU A 288 0.64 18.15 2.25
C LEU A 288 2.07 18.68 2.06
N ASP A 289 2.96 18.58 3.06
CA ASP A 289 4.38 18.91 2.85
C ASP A 289 5.07 17.70 2.18
N HIS A 290 5.39 17.86 0.89
CA HIS A 290 6.08 16.86 0.07
C HIS A 290 7.49 17.32 -0.34
N VAL A 291 8.09 18.23 0.43
CA VAL A 291 9.45 18.71 0.13
C VAL A 291 10.49 17.66 0.51
N VAL A 292 10.98 16.96 -0.50
CA VAL A 292 12.08 16.00 -0.39
C VAL A 292 13.41 16.75 -0.24
N SER A 293 14.26 16.28 0.67
CA SER A 293 15.57 16.88 0.94
C SER A 293 16.47 16.87 -0.31
N ARG A 294 17.20 17.98 -0.55
CA ARG A 294 18.24 18.11 -1.57
C ARG A 294 19.62 18.25 -0.90
N PRO A 295 20.73 17.94 -1.59
CA PRO A 295 22.08 17.97 -1.02
C PRO A 295 22.50 19.32 -0.40
N ASP A 296 21.84 20.42 -0.76
CA ASP A 296 22.09 21.79 -0.33
C ASP A 296 21.11 22.29 0.76
N HIS A 297 20.17 21.46 1.22
CA HIS A 297 19.22 21.83 2.28
C HIS A 297 19.84 21.65 3.68
N LEU A 298 19.82 22.72 4.50
CA LEU A 298 20.35 22.72 5.88
C LEU A 298 19.31 22.31 6.94
N PHE A 299 18.01 22.48 6.66
CA PHE A 299 16.90 22.12 7.54
C PHE A 299 15.78 21.45 6.74
N MET A 300 15.13 20.44 7.34
CA MET A 300 14.05 19.65 6.74
C MET A 300 12.71 19.98 7.42
N THR A 301 11.64 20.17 6.65
CA THR A 301 10.23 20.18 7.14
C THR A 301 9.46 18.90 6.78
N SER A 302 10.11 18.00 6.00
CA SER A 302 9.78 16.60 5.73
C SER A 302 8.62 16.29 4.75
N ASP A 303 8.89 15.28 3.92
CA ASP A 303 8.00 14.38 3.17
C ASP A 303 7.60 13.14 4.00
N GLN A 304 7.04 13.37 5.20
CA GLN A 304 6.36 12.42 6.11
C GLN A 304 7.17 11.79 7.27
N CYS A 305 7.79 12.60 8.12
CA CYS A 305 8.20 12.24 9.48
C CYS A 305 7.07 12.52 10.50
N LEU A 306 6.17 11.54 10.72
CA LEU A 306 5.34 11.48 11.94
C LEU A 306 6.22 11.79 13.17
N SER A 307 5.87 12.84 13.92
CA SER A 307 6.43 13.28 15.21
C SER A 307 7.52 14.35 15.25
N CYS A 308 8.70 14.16 14.65
CA CYS A 308 9.87 14.98 15.01
C CYS A 308 10.13 16.17 14.09
N HIS A 309 9.67 16.13 12.84
CA HIS A 309 9.85 17.19 11.83
C HIS A 309 8.55 17.67 11.19
N ALA A 310 7.44 17.00 11.49
CA ALA A 310 6.11 17.48 11.19
C ALA A 310 5.88 18.80 11.95
N GLY A 311 5.68 19.92 11.24
CA GLY A 311 5.27 21.21 11.81
C GLY A 311 3.96 21.19 12.62
N GLN A 312 3.38 20.00 12.78
CA GLN A 312 2.41 19.67 13.80
C GLN A 312 2.80 18.39 14.52
N ASN A 313 2.65 18.38 15.85
CA ASN A 313 2.21 17.16 16.53
C ASN A 313 0.70 17.04 16.29
N PRO A 314 0.23 16.23 15.32
CA PRO A 314 -1.09 15.67 15.53
C PRO A 314 -1.02 14.87 16.83
N ILE A 315 -2.18 14.69 17.45
CA ILE A 315 -2.32 13.98 18.72
C ILE A 315 -1.81 12.52 18.65
N TYR A 316 -1.41 12.06 17.46
CA TYR A 316 -0.89 10.74 17.15
C TYR A 316 0.64 10.64 17.09
N ALA A 317 1.38 11.70 17.43
CA ALA A 317 2.84 11.70 17.48
C ALA A 317 3.38 11.44 18.90
N PRO A 318 4.44 10.63 19.07
CA PRO A 318 4.96 10.23 20.39
C PRO A 318 5.44 11.34 21.34
N ASN A 319 5.57 12.61 20.92
CA ASN A 319 6.18 13.66 21.74
C ASN A 319 5.36 14.96 21.75
N TYR A 320 4.41 15.12 22.68
CA TYR A 320 3.44 16.25 22.82
C TYR A 320 3.97 17.69 22.92
N GLU A 321 5.27 17.98 22.80
CA GLU A 321 5.84 19.25 23.29
C GLU A 321 6.69 20.07 22.28
N ALA A 322 6.62 19.79 20.98
CA ALA A 322 7.34 20.61 19.99
C ALA A 322 6.38 21.50 19.18
N ASN A 323 6.38 22.80 19.46
CA ASN A 323 5.89 23.84 18.54
C ASN A 323 7.12 24.54 17.94
N MET A 324 7.16 24.70 16.62
CA MET A 324 8.18 25.49 15.93
C MET A 324 7.59 26.84 15.56
N PHE A 325 8.22 27.94 15.98
CA PHE A 325 7.88 29.29 15.54
C PHE A 325 8.82 29.70 14.41
N ILE A 326 8.27 30.21 13.30
CA ILE A 326 9.05 30.85 12.25
C ILE A 326 9.08 32.35 12.55
N GLN A 327 10.27 32.90 12.73
CA GLN A 327 10.47 34.34 12.85
C GLN A 327 10.61 34.93 11.44
N THR A 328 9.72 35.84 11.03
CA THR A 328 9.90 36.67 9.82
C THR A 328 10.69 37.91 10.12
#